data_AF-A0A4R7RLD9-F1
#
_entry.id   AF-A0A4R7RLD9-F1
#
_cell.length_a   1.000
_cell.length_b   1.000
_cell.length_c   1.000
_cell.angle_alpha   90.00
_cell.angle_beta   90.00
_cell.angle_gamma   90.00
#
_symmetry.space_group_name_H-M   'P 1'
#
loop_
_entity.id
_entity.type
_entity.pdbx_description
1 polymer ?
#
loop_
_entity_poly.entity_id
_entity_poly.type
_entity_poly.pdbx_seq_one_letter_code
_entity_poly.pdbx_strand_id
1 'polypeptide(L)'
;MKPRRIWTTVAVLLALIWAAVAIVMRKTDHLVSWPAKVIALVEETPWSNGSQVSAQIRQQHLNEVIINLNRLDAQQRRSLREDAQDSLDKFFTSLTEKEQKEYVDRTVEPYFERISKGLKLMPEEERKRLVGRIRNDLKNLRGNSADGERLSDQDREFMEFMIAEDPILFLREAPTRVKMELAPVLEEMQSRVQGMRR
;
A
#
# COMPACT_ATOMS: atom_id res chain seq x y z
N MET A 1 -3.28 -14.01 -57.62
CA MET A 1 -4.20 -13.28 -56.72
C MET A 1 -3.72 -11.84 -56.61
N LYS A 2 -4.58 -10.83 -56.85
CA LYS A 2 -4.18 -9.41 -56.89
C LYS A 2 -3.66 -8.96 -55.52
N PRO A 3 -2.49 -8.31 -55.42
CA PRO A 3 -1.85 -7.94 -54.14
C PRO A 3 -2.80 -7.15 -53.22
N ARG A 4 -3.69 -6.33 -53.79
CA ARG A 4 -4.71 -5.57 -53.09
C ARG A 4 -5.66 -6.42 -52.22
N ARG A 5 -6.00 -7.66 -52.63
CA ARG A 5 -6.86 -8.56 -51.83
C ARG A 5 -6.12 -9.14 -50.62
N ILE A 6 -4.82 -9.42 -50.75
CA ILE A 6 -3.99 -9.97 -49.68
C ILE A 6 -3.86 -8.94 -48.55
N TRP A 7 -3.55 -7.68 -48.91
CA TRP A 7 -3.46 -6.58 -47.94
C TRP A 7 -4.79 -6.32 -47.21
N THR A 8 -5.94 -6.41 -47.90
CA THR A 8 -7.24 -6.26 -47.23
C THR A 8 -7.53 -7.39 -46.23
N THR A 9 -7.21 -8.64 -46.57
CA THR A 9 -7.37 -9.75 -45.62
C THR A 9 -6.43 -9.64 -44.42
N VAL A 10 -5.18 -9.20 -44.64
CA VAL A 10 -4.22 -8.98 -43.55
C VAL A 10 -4.71 -7.85 -42.63
N ALA A 11 -5.20 -6.74 -43.19
CA ALA A 11 -5.74 -5.64 -42.42
C ALA A 11 -6.98 -6.04 -41.60
N VAL A 12 -7.89 -6.82 -42.19
CA VAL A 12 -9.09 -7.33 -41.48
C VAL A 12 -8.70 -8.28 -40.35
N LEU A 13 -7.77 -9.21 -40.58
CA LEU A 13 -7.29 -10.11 -39.53
C LEU A 13 -6.61 -9.35 -38.40
N LEU A 14 -5.79 -8.35 -38.73
CA LEU A 14 -5.12 -7.52 -37.73
C LEU A 14 -6.13 -6.71 -36.91
N ALA A 15 -7.16 -6.13 -37.55
CA ALA A 15 -8.24 -5.44 -36.86
C ALA A 15 -9.03 -6.38 -35.93
N LEU A 16 -9.32 -7.61 -36.36
CA LEU A 16 -9.99 -8.62 -35.52
C LEU A 16 -9.14 -9.03 -34.32
N ILE A 17 -7.83 -9.19 -34.49
CA ILE A 17 -6.91 -9.49 -33.39
C ILE A 17 -6.90 -8.33 -32.38
N TRP A 18 -6.75 -7.09 -32.84
CA TRP A 18 -6.76 -5.92 -31.94
C TRP A 18 -8.12 -5.73 -31.25
N ALA A 19 -9.23 -6.01 -31.93
CA ALA A 19 -10.55 -6.00 -31.31
C ALA A 19 -10.67 -7.07 -30.21
N ALA A 20 -10.17 -8.28 -30.44
CA ALA A 20 -10.13 -9.33 -29.43
C ALA A 20 -9.26 -8.93 -28.23
N VAL A 21 -8.07 -8.36 -28.47
CA VAL A 21 -7.20 -7.82 -27.41
C VAL A 21 -7.91 -6.73 -26.61
N ALA A 22 -8.57 -5.78 -27.26
CA ALA A 22 -9.31 -4.72 -26.58
C ALA A 22 -10.45 -5.26 -25.71
N ILE A 23 -11.17 -6.29 -26.17
CA ILE A 23 -12.22 -6.96 -25.39
C ILE A 23 -11.62 -7.65 -24.16
N VAL A 24 -10.51 -8.36 -24.32
CA VAL A 24 -9.82 -9.04 -23.21
C VAL A 24 -9.33 -8.01 -22.21
N MET A 25 -8.61 -6.96 -22.64
CA MET A 25 -8.12 -5.89 -21.76
C MET A 25 -9.27 -5.26 -20.98
N ARG A 26 -10.38 -4.91 -21.65
CA ARG A 26 -11.54 -4.32 -20.97
C ARG A 26 -12.17 -5.28 -19.94
N LYS A 27 -12.19 -6.58 -20.22
CA LYS A 27 -12.69 -7.58 -19.26
C LYS A 27 -11.72 -7.81 -18.12
N THR A 28 -10.41 -7.74 -18.32
CA THR A 28 -9.41 -8.01 -17.29
C THR A 28 -8.91 -6.76 -16.57
N ASP A 29 -9.37 -5.56 -16.96
CA ASP A 29 -8.91 -4.32 -16.35
C ASP A 29 -9.17 -4.26 -14.84
N HIS A 30 -10.30 -4.82 -14.39
CA HIS A 30 -10.61 -4.95 -12.97
C HIS A 30 -9.75 -6.00 -12.23
N LEU A 31 -8.89 -6.75 -12.92
CA LEU A 31 -7.99 -7.76 -12.35
C LEU A 31 -6.55 -7.26 -12.20
N VAL A 32 -6.19 -6.19 -12.91
CA VAL A 32 -4.82 -5.64 -12.93
C VAL A 32 -4.84 -4.26 -12.29
N SER A 33 -3.78 -3.92 -11.56
CA SER A 33 -3.58 -2.59 -10.99
C SER A 33 -2.15 -2.11 -11.24
N TRP A 34 -1.99 -0.79 -11.29
CA TRP A 34 -0.71 -0.11 -11.50
C TRP A 34 -0.76 1.26 -10.78
N PRO A 35 0.40 1.89 -10.49
CA PRO A 35 0.44 3.13 -9.70
C PRO A 35 -0.50 4.22 -10.20
N ALA A 36 -0.46 4.55 -11.50
CA ALA A 36 -1.32 5.60 -12.07
C ALA A 36 -2.83 5.33 -11.92
N LYS A 37 -3.26 4.07 -11.86
CA LYS A 37 -4.68 3.72 -11.60
C LYS A 37 -5.07 4.06 -10.17
N VAL A 38 -4.19 3.76 -9.21
CA VAL A 38 -4.43 4.11 -7.81
C VAL A 38 -4.45 5.63 -7.64
N ILE A 39 -3.54 6.35 -8.30
CA ILE A 39 -3.50 7.83 -8.31
C ILE A 39 -4.83 8.40 -8.81
N ALA A 40 -5.29 7.95 -9.99
CA ALA A 40 -6.56 8.38 -10.54
C ALA A 40 -7.74 8.11 -9.57
N LEU A 41 -7.79 6.91 -8.97
CA LEU A 41 -8.85 6.57 -8.02
C LEU A 41 -8.85 7.45 -6.76
N VAL A 42 -7.69 7.81 -6.23
CA VAL A 42 -7.62 8.67 -5.04
C VAL A 42 -7.90 10.14 -5.38
N GLU A 43 -7.52 10.61 -6.56
CA GLU A 43 -7.77 11.97 -7.02
C GLU A 43 -9.24 12.19 -7.43
N GLU A 44 -9.86 11.21 -8.09
CA GLU A 44 -11.26 11.21 -8.51
C GLU A 44 -12.23 10.82 -7.39
N THR A 45 -11.79 10.94 -6.14
CA THR A 45 -12.60 10.60 -4.97
C THR A 45 -13.92 11.39 -4.97
N PRO A 46 -15.09 10.74 -4.93
CA PRO A 46 -16.38 11.38 -5.17
C PRO A 46 -16.73 12.55 -4.24
N TRP A 47 -16.10 12.61 -3.06
CA TRP A 47 -16.29 13.65 -2.04
C TRP A 47 -15.18 14.69 -1.99
N SER A 48 -14.18 14.64 -2.88
CA SER A 48 -13.05 15.59 -2.87
C SER A 48 -13.48 17.04 -3.15
N ASN A 49 -14.54 17.24 -3.95
CA ASN A 49 -15.07 18.55 -4.33
C ASN A 49 -16.14 19.11 -3.36
N GLY A 50 -16.25 18.58 -2.15
CA GLY A 50 -17.26 19.00 -1.16
C GLY A 50 -18.65 18.39 -1.37
N SER A 51 -18.79 17.48 -2.34
CA SER A 51 -20.02 16.72 -2.57
C SER A 51 -20.29 15.76 -1.41
N GLN A 52 -21.49 15.86 -0.82
CA GLN A 52 -21.99 14.85 0.11
C GLN A 52 -22.46 13.62 -0.67
N VAL A 53 -21.78 12.50 -0.47
CA VAL A 53 -22.14 11.20 -1.06
C VAL A 53 -22.63 10.26 0.02
N SER A 54 -23.45 9.27 -0.37
CA SER A 54 -23.96 8.26 0.56
C SER A 54 -22.83 7.41 1.13
N ALA A 55 -23.04 6.87 2.34
CA ALA A 55 -22.08 5.98 2.98
C ALA A 55 -21.77 4.73 2.11
N GLN A 56 -22.76 4.25 1.35
CA GLN A 56 -22.58 3.12 0.43
C GLN A 56 -21.60 3.45 -0.70
N ILE A 57 -21.70 4.65 -1.30
CA ILE A 57 -20.78 5.09 -2.35
C ILE A 57 -19.37 5.26 -1.77
N ARG A 58 -19.25 5.85 -0.58
CA ARG A 58 -17.95 5.99 0.10
C ARG A 58 -17.29 4.64 0.32
N GLN A 59 -18.05 3.68 0.86
CA GLN A 59 -17.56 2.34 1.11
C GLN A 59 -17.13 1.62 -0.17
N GLN A 60 -17.92 1.73 -1.25
CA GLN A 60 -17.58 1.12 -2.54
C GLN A 60 -16.29 1.69 -3.12
N HIS A 61 -16.13 3.02 -3.08
CA HIS A 61 -14.92 3.69 -3.56
C HIS A 61 -13.70 3.33 -2.71
N LEU A 62 -13.84 3.33 -1.39
CA LEU A 62 -12.80 2.90 -0.46
C LEU A 62 -12.34 1.46 -0.75
N ASN A 63 -13.31 0.56 -0.96
CA ASN A 63 -13.02 -0.83 -1.31
C ASN A 63 -12.22 -0.92 -2.62
N GLU A 64 -12.57 -0.13 -3.62
CA GLU A 64 -11.89 -0.13 -4.91
C GLU A 64 -10.44 0.35 -4.80
N VAL A 65 -10.19 1.43 -4.03
CA VAL A 65 -8.84 1.92 -3.76
C VAL A 65 -8.01 0.84 -3.05
N ILE A 66 -8.55 0.24 -1.97
CA ILE A 66 -7.85 -0.79 -1.20
C ILE A 66 -7.50 -2.01 -2.07
N ILE A 67 -8.44 -2.49 -2.90
CA ILE A 67 -8.21 -3.64 -3.79
C ILE A 67 -7.09 -3.35 -4.77
N ASN A 68 -7.08 -2.16 -5.38
CA ASN A 68 -6.07 -1.77 -6.34
C ASN A 68 -4.70 -1.61 -5.67
N LEU A 69 -4.63 -0.94 -4.52
CA LEU A 69 -3.40 -0.78 -3.76
C LEU A 69 -2.80 -2.11 -3.31
N ASN A 70 -3.63 -3.06 -2.87
CA ASN A 70 -3.18 -4.38 -2.41
C ASN A 70 -2.64 -5.27 -3.55
N ARG A 71 -2.96 -4.95 -4.80
CA ARG A 71 -2.42 -5.67 -5.97
C ARG A 71 -1.07 -5.16 -6.43
N LEU A 72 -0.68 -3.96 -6.02
CA LEU A 72 0.64 -3.43 -6.35
C LEU A 72 1.73 -4.30 -5.69
N ASP A 73 2.86 -4.45 -6.37
CA ASP A 73 4.06 -5.00 -5.75
C ASP A 73 4.81 -3.92 -4.92
N ALA A 74 5.88 -4.32 -4.23
CA ALA A 74 6.63 -3.42 -3.36
C ALA A 74 7.30 -2.26 -4.13
N GLN A 75 7.78 -2.51 -5.36
CA GLN A 75 8.40 -1.47 -6.18
C GLN A 75 7.35 -0.48 -6.69
N GLN A 76 6.19 -0.98 -7.12
CA GLN A 76 5.06 -0.15 -7.54
C GLN A 76 4.51 0.70 -6.40
N ARG A 77 4.37 0.17 -5.18
CA ARG A 77 3.96 0.98 -4.01
C ARG A 77 4.98 2.04 -3.65
N ARG A 78 6.27 1.75 -3.84
CA ARG A 78 7.33 2.73 -3.64
C ARG A 78 7.23 3.88 -4.64
N SER A 79 7.14 3.58 -5.93
CA SER A 79 6.93 4.60 -6.98
C SER A 79 5.64 5.38 -6.74
N LEU A 80 4.54 4.71 -6.37
CA LEU A 80 3.28 5.39 -6.04
C LEU A 80 3.45 6.46 -4.95
N ARG A 81 4.23 6.18 -3.90
CA ARG A 81 4.53 7.16 -2.85
C ARG A 81 5.46 8.26 -3.36
N GLU A 82 6.50 7.92 -4.10
CA GLU A 82 7.45 8.90 -4.66
C GLU A 82 6.74 9.87 -5.63
N ASP A 83 5.77 9.38 -6.41
CA ASP A 83 5.09 10.14 -7.46
C ASP A 83 3.84 10.90 -6.95
N ALA A 84 3.17 10.42 -5.89
CA ALA A 84 1.85 10.91 -5.51
C ALA A 84 1.56 10.93 -3.99
N GLN A 85 2.59 11.08 -3.15
CA GLN A 85 2.43 11.17 -1.69
C GLN A 85 1.33 12.16 -1.27
N ASP A 86 1.33 13.36 -1.84
CA ASP A 86 0.33 14.39 -1.52
C ASP A 86 -1.11 13.97 -1.82
N SER A 87 -1.34 13.26 -2.94
CA SER A 87 -2.67 12.78 -3.33
C SER A 87 -3.14 11.66 -2.39
N LEU A 88 -2.23 10.77 -1.98
CA LEU A 88 -2.53 9.72 -0.99
C LEU A 88 -2.86 10.31 0.38
N ASP A 89 -2.11 11.30 0.84
CA ASP A 89 -2.30 11.94 2.14
C ASP A 89 -3.61 12.73 2.19
N LYS A 90 -3.93 13.45 1.10
CA LYS A 90 -5.24 14.13 0.96
C LYS A 90 -6.38 13.14 0.98
N PHE A 91 -6.26 12.03 0.24
CA PHE A 91 -7.27 10.98 0.24
C PHE A 91 -7.49 10.40 1.63
N PHE A 92 -6.42 9.98 2.32
CA PHE A 92 -6.50 9.41 3.66
C PHE A 92 -7.10 10.40 4.67
N THR A 93 -6.73 11.68 4.59
CA THR A 93 -7.27 12.73 5.45
C THR A 93 -8.76 13.01 5.17
N SER A 94 -9.24 12.75 3.94
CA SER A 94 -10.66 12.89 3.57
C SER A 94 -11.57 11.77 4.08
N LEU A 95 -10.98 10.69 4.62
CA LEU A 95 -11.70 9.57 5.20
C LEU A 95 -12.16 9.89 6.63
N THR A 96 -13.32 9.36 7.01
CA THR A 96 -13.76 9.35 8.42
C THR A 96 -12.88 8.42 9.25
N GLU A 97 -12.86 8.57 10.57
CA GLU A 97 -12.06 7.70 11.46
C GLU A 97 -12.33 6.20 11.25
N LYS A 98 -13.60 5.83 11.00
CA LYS A 98 -13.99 4.45 10.72
C LYS A 98 -13.39 3.94 9.41
N GLU A 99 -13.42 4.77 8.38
CA GLU A 99 -12.87 4.45 7.05
C GLU A 99 -11.34 4.41 7.07
N GLN A 100 -10.68 5.31 7.82
CA GLN A 100 -9.24 5.28 8.04
C GLN A 100 -8.81 3.99 8.72
N LYS A 101 -9.53 3.58 9.77
CA LYS A 101 -9.28 2.31 10.45
C LYS A 101 -9.42 1.14 9.48
N GLU A 102 -10.52 1.07 8.72
CA GLU A 102 -10.71 0.00 7.74
C GLU A 102 -9.61 -0.02 6.67
N TYR A 103 -9.23 1.15 6.17
CA TYR A 103 -8.15 1.29 5.19
C TYR A 103 -6.86 0.69 5.72
N VAL A 104 -6.45 1.06 6.94
CA VAL A 104 -5.23 0.54 7.60
C VAL A 104 -5.34 -0.95 7.88
N ASP A 105 -6.47 -1.41 8.42
CA ASP A 105 -6.69 -2.82 8.75
C ASP A 105 -6.57 -3.71 7.51
N ARG A 106 -6.89 -3.19 6.32
CA ARG A 106 -6.88 -3.97 5.07
C ARG A 106 -5.64 -3.78 4.21
N THR A 107 -4.86 -2.73 4.45
CA THR A 107 -3.65 -2.42 3.67
C THR A 107 -2.38 -2.67 4.46
N VAL A 108 -2.36 -2.28 5.75
CA VAL A 108 -1.17 -2.32 6.61
C VAL A 108 -1.15 -3.57 7.48
N GLU A 109 -2.27 -3.92 8.14
CA GLU A 109 -2.32 -5.04 9.08
C GLU A 109 -1.85 -6.40 8.50
N PRO A 110 -2.11 -6.72 7.21
CA PRO A 110 -1.57 -7.94 6.60
C PRO A 110 -0.03 -8.03 6.63
N TYR A 111 0.69 -6.91 6.67
CA TYR A 111 2.14 -6.91 6.83
C TYR A 111 2.55 -7.43 8.21
N PHE A 112 1.85 -7.02 9.27
CA PHE A 112 2.11 -7.48 10.64
C PHE A 112 1.97 -8.99 10.77
N GLU A 113 0.87 -9.54 10.26
CA GLU A 113 0.63 -10.98 10.31
C GLU A 113 1.73 -11.77 9.60
N ARG A 114 2.20 -11.28 8.44
CA ARG A 114 3.29 -11.91 7.70
C ARG A 114 4.63 -11.79 8.42
N ILE A 115 4.94 -10.64 9.01
CA ILE A 115 6.17 -10.43 9.80
C ILE A 115 6.15 -11.32 11.04
N SER A 116 5.05 -11.31 11.81
CA SER A 116 4.86 -12.11 13.02
C SER A 116 5.00 -13.60 12.73
N LYS A 117 4.31 -14.11 11.69
CA LYS A 117 4.46 -15.49 11.23
C LYS A 117 5.88 -15.77 10.74
N GLY A 118 6.52 -14.79 10.11
CA GLY A 118 7.93 -14.75 9.75
C GLY A 118 8.84 -15.11 10.91
N LEU A 119 8.81 -14.25 11.93
CA LEU A 119 9.62 -14.30 13.13
C LEU A 119 9.40 -15.60 13.92
N LYS A 120 8.15 -16.09 14.02
CA LYS A 120 7.82 -17.35 14.71
C LYS A 120 8.51 -18.57 14.10
N LEU A 121 8.72 -18.59 12.78
CA LEU A 121 9.38 -19.71 12.09
C LEU A 121 10.91 -19.60 12.07
N MET A 122 11.49 -18.49 12.54
CA MET A 122 12.94 -18.29 12.54
C MET A 122 13.59 -18.91 13.79
N PRO A 123 14.83 -19.43 13.65
CA PRO A 123 15.70 -19.72 14.79
C PRO A 123 15.85 -18.51 15.72
N GLU A 124 16.03 -18.76 17.01
CA GLU A 124 16.05 -17.71 18.03
C GLU A 124 17.12 -16.63 17.76
N GLU A 125 18.33 -17.04 17.39
CA GLU A 125 19.43 -16.13 17.12
C GLU A 125 19.19 -15.23 15.90
N GLU A 126 18.60 -15.78 14.83
CA GLU A 126 18.22 -14.99 13.65
C GLU A 126 17.08 -14.03 13.96
N ARG A 127 16.09 -14.48 14.73
CA ARG A 127 14.98 -13.66 15.19
C ARG A 127 15.48 -12.47 16.01
N LYS A 128 16.38 -12.69 16.98
CA LYS A 128 17.01 -11.63 17.78
C LYS A 128 17.75 -10.61 16.90
N ARG A 129 18.54 -11.08 15.93
CA ARG A 129 19.24 -10.20 14.98
C ARG A 129 18.28 -9.38 14.11
N LEU A 130 17.20 -9.98 13.64
CA LEU A 130 16.20 -9.26 12.84
C LEU A 130 15.44 -8.24 13.69
N VAL A 131 14.95 -8.62 14.87
CA VAL A 131 14.24 -7.72 15.80
C VAL A 131 15.15 -6.56 16.23
N GLY A 132 16.44 -6.82 16.50
CA GLY A 132 17.41 -5.78 16.80
C GLY A 132 17.60 -4.77 15.65
N ARG A 133 17.61 -5.25 14.40
CA ARG A 133 17.63 -4.36 13.23
C ARG A 133 16.35 -3.56 13.08
N ILE A 134 15.18 -4.19 13.24
CA ILE A 134 13.87 -3.53 13.24
C ILE A 134 13.84 -2.40 14.26
N ARG A 135 14.31 -2.65 15.48
CA ARG A 135 14.43 -1.66 16.54
C ARG A 135 15.28 -0.45 16.11
N ASN A 136 16.42 -0.71 15.47
CA ASN A 136 17.31 0.36 15.00
C ASN A 136 16.69 1.17 13.85
N ASP A 137 16.04 0.49 12.89
CA ASP A 137 15.37 1.15 11.76
C ASP A 137 14.26 2.10 12.25
N LEU A 138 13.45 1.66 13.23
CA LEU A 138 12.40 2.50 13.83
C LEU A 138 12.96 3.73 14.57
N LYS A 139 14.08 3.57 15.29
CA LYS A 139 14.77 4.70 15.94
C LYS A 139 15.28 5.71 14.92
N ASN A 140 15.85 5.24 13.80
CA ASN A 140 16.44 6.10 12.78
C ASN A 140 15.39 6.87 11.98
N LEU A 141 14.24 6.27 11.67
CA LEU A 141 13.15 6.94 10.96
C LEU A 141 12.60 8.13 11.75
N ARG A 142 12.43 7.97 13.07
CA ARG A 142 11.95 9.06 13.91
C ARG A 142 12.92 10.24 13.99
N GLY A 143 14.22 9.98 13.99
CA GLY A 143 15.24 11.04 13.97
C GLY A 143 15.17 11.95 12.74
N ASN A 144 14.46 11.52 11.68
CA ASN A 144 14.37 12.21 10.40
C ASN A 144 12.92 12.55 9.99
N SER A 145 11.93 12.38 10.87
CA SER A 145 10.51 12.60 10.57
C SER A 145 10.02 13.96 11.09
N ALA A 146 9.30 14.72 10.27
CA ALA A 146 8.73 16.02 10.67
C ALA A 146 7.74 15.95 11.85
N ASP A 147 7.11 14.79 12.08
CA ASP A 147 6.20 14.56 13.22
C ASP A 147 6.93 14.08 14.49
N GLY A 148 8.18 13.61 14.37
CA GLY A 148 9.02 13.28 15.52
C GLY A 148 9.28 14.50 16.41
N GLU A 149 9.27 15.70 15.83
CA GLU A 149 9.39 16.99 16.52
C GLU A 149 8.09 17.48 17.18
N ARG A 150 6.91 16.99 16.75
CA ARG A 150 5.60 17.48 17.20
C ARG A 150 5.03 16.78 18.43
N LEU A 151 5.68 15.71 18.88
CA LEU A 151 5.29 14.94 20.06
C LEU A 151 5.75 15.61 21.35
N SER A 152 4.96 15.50 22.42
CA SER A 152 5.42 15.89 23.75
C SER A 152 6.61 15.00 24.18
N ASP A 153 7.49 15.53 25.03
CA ASP A 153 8.66 14.76 25.51
C ASP A 153 8.26 13.47 26.24
N GLN A 154 7.11 13.48 26.93
CA GLN A 154 6.57 12.30 27.61
C GLN A 154 6.06 11.22 26.64
N ASP A 155 5.31 11.61 25.61
CA ASP A 155 4.83 10.64 24.59
C ASP A 155 6.00 10.04 23.81
N ARG A 156 7.02 10.87 23.60
CA ARG A 156 8.27 10.51 22.97
C ARG A 156 9.03 9.46 23.78
N GLU A 157 9.22 9.66 25.08
CA GLU A 157 9.87 8.69 25.97
C GLU A 157 9.08 7.38 26.05
N PHE A 158 7.75 7.45 26.17
CA PHE A 158 6.90 6.26 26.22
C PHE A 158 7.01 5.42 24.93
N MET A 159 7.02 6.07 23.77
CA MET A 159 7.22 5.36 22.50
C MET A 159 8.63 4.79 22.36
N GLU A 160 9.67 5.50 22.79
CA GLU A 160 11.04 4.96 22.81
C GLU A 160 11.15 3.71 23.67
N PHE A 161 10.51 3.74 24.84
CA PHE A 161 10.43 2.61 25.73
C PHE A 161 9.73 1.42 25.06
N MET A 162 8.58 1.64 24.41
CA MET A 162 7.85 0.59 23.70
C MET A 162 8.65 -0.01 22.53
N ILE A 163 9.35 0.82 21.73
CA ILE A 163 10.23 0.36 20.65
C ILE A 163 11.41 -0.44 21.21
N ALA A 164 11.94 -0.03 22.37
CA ALA A 164 13.05 -0.72 23.03
C ALA A 164 12.60 -2.08 23.58
N GLU A 165 11.46 -2.16 24.24
CA GLU A 165 10.97 -3.37 24.89
C GLU A 165 10.46 -4.39 23.87
N ASP A 166 9.47 -4.02 23.07
CA ASP A 166 8.90 -4.88 22.02
C ASP A 166 8.51 -4.06 20.77
N PRO A 167 9.42 -3.94 19.79
CA PRO A 167 9.17 -3.16 18.59
C PRO A 167 8.05 -3.75 17.73
N ILE A 168 7.77 -5.07 17.82
CA ILE A 168 6.69 -5.69 17.04
C ILE A 168 5.34 -5.35 17.65
N LEU A 169 5.24 -5.39 18.98
CA LEU A 169 4.05 -4.96 19.69
C LEU A 169 3.78 -3.47 19.48
N PHE A 170 4.81 -2.62 19.54
CA PHE A 170 4.69 -1.19 19.24
C PHE A 170 4.03 -0.96 17.88
N LEU A 171 4.52 -1.62 16.84
CA LEU A 171 3.98 -1.42 15.50
C LEU A 171 2.52 -1.91 15.38
N ARG A 172 2.18 -3.01 16.06
CA ARG A 172 0.83 -3.58 16.05
C ARG A 172 -0.19 -2.70 16.79
N GLU A 173 0.21 -2.09 17.90
CA GLU A 173 -0.67 -1.26 18.74
C GLU A 173 -0.61 0.23 18.39
N ALA A 174 0.22 0.61 17.43
CA ALA A 174 0.35 2.00 17.00
C ALA A 174 -1.00 2.58 16.52
N PRO A 175 -1.27 3.87 16.75
CA PRO A 175 -2.44 4.55 16.20
C PRO A 175 -2.52 4.41 14.67
N THR A 176 -3.74 4.42 14.13
CA THR A 176 -4.02 4.26 12.68
C THR A 176 -3.13 5.14 11.79
N ARG A 177 -2.96 6.42 12.16
CA ARG A 177 -2.11 7.35 11.42
C ARG A 177 -0.63 6.96 11.44
N VAL A 178 -0.12 6.56 12.62
CA VAL A 178 1.26 6.09 12.77
C VAL A 178 1.48 4.80 11.98
N LYS A 179 0.51 3.87 11.96
CA LYS A 179 0.58 2.66 11.13
C LYS A 179 0.70 2.98 9.64
N MET A 180 0.00 4.01 9.16
CA MET A 180 0.12 4.46 7.77
C MET A 180 1.52 4.98 7.44
N GLU A 181 2.06 5.83 8.31
CA GLU A 181 3.40 6.38 8.15
C GLU A 181 4.47 5.28 8.17
N LEU A 182 4.25 4.24 8.97
CA LEU A 182 5.14 3.10 9.07
C LEU A 182 4.89 2.03 7.99
N ALA A 183 3.88 2.15 7.14
CA ALA A 183 3.59 1.16 6.10
C ALA A 183 4.80 0.83 5.18
N PRO A 184 5.61 1.80 4.70
CA PRO A 184 6.79 1.49 3.89
C PRO A 184 7.83 0.63 4.63
N VAL A 185 7.96 0.88 5.94
CA VAL A 185 8.88 0.16 6.83
C VAL A 185 8.43 -1.28 6.98
N LEU A 186 7.13 -1.50 7.16
CA LEU A 186 6.53 -2.82 7.29
C LEU A 186 6.62 -3.61 5.99
N GLU A 187 6.45 -2.96 4.85
CA GLU A 187 6.67 -3.56 3.54
C GLU A 187 8.12 -4.04 3.38
N GLU A 188 9.09 -3.22 3.75
CA GLU A 188 10.50 -3.58 3.70
C GLU A 188 10.83 -4.73 4.66
N MET A 189 10.31 -4.68 5.89
CA MET A 189 10.46 -5.75 6.87
C MET A 189 9.86 -7.06 6.37
N GLN A 190 8.66 -7.02 5.78
CA GLN A 190 8.03 -8.20 5.18
C GLN A 190 8.91 -8.78 4.07
N SER A 191 9.44 -7.92 3.19
CA SER A 191 10.33 -8.34 2.10
C SER A 191 11.57 -9.06 2.63
N ARG A 192 12.22 -8.51 3.66
CA ARG A 192 13.40 -9.12 4.31
C ARG A 192 13.06 -10.48 4.94
N VAL A 193 11.95 -10.55 5.69
CA VAL A 193 11.47 -11.79 6.32
C VAL A 193 11.20 -12.89 5.29
N GLN A 194 10.61 -12.52 4.14
CA GLN A 194 10.32 -13.47 3.06
C GLN A 194 11.58 -13.85 2.27
N GLY A 195 12.49 -12.91 2.06
CA GLY A 195 13.76 -13.16 1.37
C GLY A 195 14.65 -14.17 2.08
N MET A 196 14.59 -14.23 3.42
CA MET A 196 15.33 -15.22 4.22
C MET A 196 14.72 -16.63 4.21
N ARG A 197 13.51 -16.81 3.67
CA ARG A 197 12.87 -18.13 3.53
C ARG A 197 13.22 -18.84 2.21
N ARG A 198 14.00 -18.21 1.34
CA ARG A 198 14.45 -18.78 0.06
C ARG A 198 15.81 -19.42 0.19
#